data_AF-A0A1Y3N8M3-F1
#
_entry.id   AF-A0A1Y3N8M3-F1
#
_cell.length_a   1.000
_cell.length_b   1.000
_cell.length_c   1.000
_cell.angle_alpha   90.00
_cell.angle_beta   90.00
_cell.angle_gamma   90.00
#
_symmetry.space_group_name_H-M   'P 1'
#
loop_
_entity.id
_entity.type
_entity.pdbx_description
1 polymer ?
#
loop_
_entity_poly.entity_id
_entity_poly.type
_entity_poly.pdbx_seq_one_letter_code
_entity_poly.pdbx_strand_id
1 'polypeptide(L)' 'MCTYLIIIFIDIRGGSNFKIDATSAETVGDLKSQIQLELGCEVASEILTYNGLVLEDEYTLHDYNINEGSTVQLALRN' A
#
# COMPACT_ATOMS: atom_id res chain seq x y z
N MET A 1 -2.87 -7.19 22.96
CA MET A 1 -2.82 -7.92 21.68
C MET A 1 -1.61 -7.36 20.95
N CYS A 2 -0.55 -8.14 20.76
CA CYS A 2 0.62 -7.65 20.02
C CYS A 2 0.28 -7.69 18.53
N THR A 3 -0.01 -6.54 17.93
CA THR A 3 -0.16 -6.44 16.48
C THR A 3 1.21 -6.69 15.86
N TYR A 4 1.31 -7.70 15.00
CA TYR A 4 2.53 -7.98 14.24
C TYR A 4 2.61 -6.98 13.08
N LEU A 5 3.63 -6.11 13.11
CA LEU A 5 3.94 -5.21 12.01
C LEU A 5 4.67 -6.01 10.92
N ILE A 6 4.24 -5.81 9.68
CA ILE A 6 4.89 -6.28 8.46
C ILE A 6 5.50 -5.09 7.74
N ILE A 7 6.69 -5.28 7.16
CA ILE A 7 7.26 -4.30 6.25
C ILE A 7 6.78 -4.62 4.84
N ILE A 8 6.20 -3.64 4.16
CA ILE A 8 5.86 -3.73 2.74
C ILE A 8 6.58 -2.63 1.95
N PHE A 9 6.78 -2.88 0.66
CA PHE A 9 7.44 -1.96 -0.26
C PHE A 9 6.41 -1.30 -1.17
N ILE A 10 6.52 0.02 -1.31
CA ILE A 10 5.73 0.79 -2.28
C ILE A 10 6.64 1.17 -3.42
N ASP A 11 6.30 0.72 -4.62
CA ASP A 11 7.01 1.01 -5.87
C ASP A 11 6.28 2.13 -6.63
N ILE A 12 6.94 3.28 -6.77
CA ILE A 12 6.41 4.44 -7.47
C ILE A 12 6.90 4.37 -8.92
N ARG A 13 6.00 4.59 -9.90
CA ARG A 13 6.35 4.60 -11.34
C ARG A 13 7.53 5.51 -11.75
N GLY A 14 8.05 6.36 -10.87
CA GLY A 14 9.26 7.16 -11.05
C GLY A 14 10.58 6.43 -10.78
N GLY A 15 10.56 5.12 -10.48
CA GLY A 15 11.76 4.30 -10.24
C GLY A 15 12.28 4.37 -8.79
N SER A 16 11.50 4.97 -7.90
CA SER A 16 11.79 5.03 -6.46
C SER A 16 10.88 4.05 -5.73
N ASN A 17 11.44 3.36 -4.74
CA ASN A 17 10.67 2.59 -3.78
C ASN A 17 10.95 3.06 -2.36
N PHE A 18 9.99 2.84 -1.47
CA PHE A 18 10.15 3.09 -0.06
C PHE A 18 9.39 2.03 0.76
N LYS A 19 9.65 2.00 2.06
CA LYS A 19 9.13 0.99 2.98
C LYS A 19 8.03 1.60 3.83
N ILE A 20 7.00 0.83 4.11
CA ILE A 20 5.95 1.18 5.08
C ILE A 20 5.82 0.05 6.09
N ASP A 21 5.71 0.42 7.37
CA ASP A 21 5.31 -0.46 8.45
C ASP A 21 3.78 -0.55 8.48
N ALA A 22 3.23 -1.71 8.11
CA ALA A 22 1.80 -1.94 8.07
C ALA A 22 1.40 -3.14 8.94
N THR A 23 0.11 -3.36 9.15
CA THR A 23 -0.42 -4.59 9.74
C THR A 23 -1.31 -5.30 8.73
N SER A 24 -1.34 -6.64 8.77
CA SER A 24 -2.22 -7.43 7.90
C SER A 24 -3.72 -7.06 8.00
N ALA A 25 -4.13 -6.46 9.12
CA ALA A 25 -5.51 -6.05 9.37
C ALA A 25 -5.83 -4.63 8.89
N GLU A 26 -4.82 -3.84 8.49
CA GLU A 26 -5.06 -2.52 7.91
C GLU A 26 -5.71 -2.65 6.54
N THR A 27 -6.53 -1.66 6.23
CA THR A 27 -7.18 -1.54 4.93
C THR A 27 -6.25 -0.92 3.90
N VAL A 28 -6.59 -1.09 2.63
CA VAL A 28 -5.90 -0.37 1.53
C VAL A 28 -6.08 1.14 1.68
N GLY A 29 -7.23 1.61 2.21
CA GLY A 29 -7.45 3.02 2.53
C GLY A 29 -6.49 3.55 3.61
N ASP A 30 -6.22 2.75 4.65
CA ASP A 30 -5.21 3.07 5.67
C ASP A 30 -3.82 3.17 5.04
N LEU A 31 -3.46 2.21 4.18
CA LEU A 31 -2.18 2.21 3.48
C LEU A 31 -2.01 3.45 2.59
N LYS A 32 -3.04 3.86 1.83
CA LYS A 32 -3.01 5.09 1.03
C LYS A 32 -2.78 6.32 1.90
N SER A 33 -3.41 6.37 3.07
CA SER A 33 -3.24 7.48 4.03
C SER A 33 -1.80 7.54 4.56
N GLN A 34 -1.18 6.40 4.84
CA GLN A 34 0.24 6.35 5.24
C GLN A 34 1.18 6.79 4.10
N ILE A 35 0.93 6.32 2.88
CA ILE A 35 1.67 6.74 1.68
C ILE A 35 1.56 8.26 1.49
N GLN A 36 0.37 8.83 1.64
CA GLN A 36 0.14 10.28 1.57
C GLN A 36 0.98 11.04 2.60
N LEU A 37 1.05 10.54 3.82
CA LEU A 37 1.84 11.16 4.89
C LEU A 37 3.34 11.12 4.60
N GLU A 38 3.85 9.99 4.08
CA GLU A 38 5.26 9.83 3.72
C GLU A 38 5.68 10.66 2.50
N LEU A 39 4.81 10.77 1.49
CA LEU A 39 5.09 11.56 0.28
C LEU A 39 4.76 13.04 0.43
N GLY A 40 3.89 13.40 1.38
CA GLY A 40 3.42 14.77 1.58
C GLY A 40 2.54 15.30 0.45
N CYS A 41 1.99 14.43 -0.40
CA CYS A 41 1.13 14.79 -1.54
C CYS A 41 -0.12 13.90 -1.62
N GLU A 42 -1.16 14.39 -2.29
CA GLU A 42 -2.45 13.69 -2.39
C GLU A 42 -2.40 12.48 -3.33
N VAL A 43 -2.48 11.28 -2.77
CA VAL A 43 -2.49 9.99 -3.50
C VAL A 43 -3.90 9.41 -3.69
N ALA A 44 -4.95 10.14 -3.32
CA ALA A 44 -6.33 9.66 -3.41
C ALA A 44 -6.78 9.36 -4.86
N SER A 45 -6.14 10.00 -5.85
CA SER A 45 -6.38 9.77 -7.27
C SER A 45 -5.52 8.64 -7.86
N GLU A 46 -4.57 8.12 -7.09
CA GLU A 46 -3.69 7.02 -7.48
C GLU A 46 -4.33 5.67 -7.15
N ILE A 47 -3.92 4.68 -7.94
CA ILE A 47 -4.39 3.31 -7.88
C ILE A 47 -3.24 2.46 -7.34
N LEU A 48 -3.49 1.78 -6.23
CA LEU A 48 -2.59 0.74 -5.75
C LEU A 48 -2.88 -0.56 -6.50
N THR A 49 -1.82 -1.23 -6.91
CA THR A 49 -1.92 -2.51 -7.62
C THR A 49 -0.95 -3.54 -7.04
N TYR A 50 -1.40 -4.79 -6.96
CA TYR A 50 -0.61 -5.91 -6.48
C TYR A 50 -0.91 -7.16 -7.30
N ASN A 51 0.12 -7.84 -7.83
CA ASN A 51 -0.05 -9.01 -8.71
C ASN A 51 -1.03 -8.80 -9.88
N GLY A 52 -1.10 -7.57 -10.42
CA GLY A 52 -2.02 -7.21 -11.50
C GLY A 52 -3.47 -6.96 -11.06
N LEU A 53 -3.77 -7.02 -9.77
CA LEU A 53 -5.06 -6.64 -9.19
C LEU A 53 -5.05 -5.18 -8.77
N VAL A 54 -6.16 -4.48 -9.01
CA VAL A 54 -6.44 -3.17 -8.41
C VAL A 54 -6.92 -3.39 -6.99
N LEU A 55 -6.33 -2.66 -6.05
CA LEU A 55 -6.69 -2.72 -4.65
C LEU A 55 -7.82 -1.71 -4.37
N GLU A 56 -8.89 -2.17 -3.74
CA GLU A 56 -10.01 -1.34 -3.29
C GLU A 56 -9.86 -1.01 -1.81
N ASP A 57 -10.32 0.18 -1.42
CA ASP A 57 -10.03 0.78 -0.11
C ASP A 57 -10.66 0.03 1.06
N GLU A 58 -11.76 -0.69 0.83
CA GLU A 58 -12.53 -1.39 1.85
C GLU A 58 -11.93 -2.75 2.26
N TYR A 59 -10.98 -3.29 1.50
CA TYR A 59 -10.36 -4.59 1.78
C TYR A 59 -9.05 -4.43 2.55
N THR A 60 -8.73 -5.47 3.32
CA THR A 60 -7.50 -5.52 4.12
C THR A 60 -6.30 -6.00 3.31
N LEU A 61 -5.09 -5.73 3.81
CA LEU A 61 -3.87 -6.32 3.25
C LEU A 61 -3.93 -7.86 3.26
N HIS A 62 -4.54 -8.44 4.30
CA HIS A 62 -4.76 -9.88 4.38
C HIS A 62 -5.66 -10.41 3.27
N ASP A 63 -6.74 -9.71 2.90
CA ASP A 63 -7.67 -10.13 1.84
C ASP A 63 -6.99 -10.25 0.48
N TYR A 64 -5.93 -9.47 0.25
CA TYR A 64 -5.09 -9.52 -0.95
C TYR A 64 -3.85 -10.40 -0.82
N ASN A 65 -3.69 -11.12 0.30
CA ASN A 65 -2.48 -11.88 0.63
C ASN A 65 -1.19 -11.03 0.58
N ILE A 66 -1.28 -9.75 0.93
CA ILE A 66 -0.12 -8.86 1.07
C ILE A 66 0.54 -9.18 2.41
N ASN A 67 1.77 -9.70 2.34
CA ASN A 67 2.54 -10.16 3.48
C ASN A 67 3.88 -9.40 3.59
N GLU A 68 4.63 -9.68 4.66
CA GLU A 68 6.01 -9.21 4.85
C GLU A 68 6.84 -9.32 3.56
N GLY A 69 7.45 -8.20 3.16
CA GLY A 69 8.29 -8.09 1.97
C GLY A 69 7.55 -7.97 0.64
N SER A 70 6.22 -7.88 0.64
CA SER A 70 5.44 -7.67 -0.59
C SER A 70 5.68 -6.29 -1.19
N THR A 71 5.65 -6.19 -2.51
CA THR A 71 5.78 -4.93 -3.25
C THR A 71 4.45 -4.55 -3.89
N VAL A 72 3.87 -3.42 -3.47
CA VAL A 72 2.65 -2.83 -4.05
C VAL A 72 3.07 -1.69 -4.98
N GLN A 73 2.46 -1.62 -6.16
CA GLN A 73 2.77 -0.58 -7.14
C GLN A 73 1.76 0.56 -7.07
N LEU A 74 2.27 1.79 -7.03
CA LEU A 74 1.49 3.03 -7.07
C LEU A 74 1.41 3.55 -8.51
N ALA A 75 0.20 3.60 -9.07
CA ALA A 75 -0.06 3.99 -10.45
C ALA A 75 -1.03 5.17 -10.55
N LEU A 76 -0.75 6.13 -11.43
CA LEU A 76 -1.68 7.23 -11.72
C LEU A 76 -2.88 6.72 -12.54
N ARG A 77 -4.07 7.20 -12.19
CA ARG A 77 -5.25 7.12 -13.03
C ARG A 77 -5.12 8.18 -14.13
N ASN A 78 -4.75 7.76 -15.35
CA ASN A 78 -4.75 8.62 -16.54
C ASN A 78 -6.15 9.12 -16.90
#